data_AF-A0A508YJS3-F1
#
_entry.id   AF-A0A508YJS3-F1
#
_cell.length_a   1.000
_cell.length_b   1.000
_cell.length_c   1.000
_cell.angle_alpha   90.00
_cell.angle_beta   90.00
_cell.angle_gamma   90.00
#
_symmetry.space_group_name_H-M   'P 1'
#
loop_
_entity.id
_entity.type
_entity.pdbx_description
1 polymer ?
#
loop_
_entity_poly.entity_id
_entity_poly.type
_entity_poly.pdbx_seq_one_letter_code
_entity_poly.pdbx_strand_id
1 'polypeptide(L)'
;MRNSIDIDTQRHVYWLIKNASHVHKWSWEDRKTWLECVNCLTGCLTPSLFNQIFPIKKDYNGQKWGIKDYFSTKNYIEEEIGWDERINNHTSGLEFLFDYWNDDVCYAAVEAMHLISNIHQRQTGESLMEKFARDNGIQLYVIDQDGNTEPYNPNSKLTEE
;
A
#
# COMPACT_ATOMS: atom_id res chain seq x y z
N MET A 1 16.42 -17.95 18.45
CA MET A 1 15.40 -18.95 18.05
C MET A 1 14.11 -18.18 17.83
N ARG A 2 13.46 -18.28 16.66
CA ARG A 2 12.21 -17.54 16.39
C ARG A 2 11.11 -18.02 17.33
N ASN A 3 10.36 -17.11 17.95
CA ASN A 3 9.24 -17.52 18.81
C ASN A 3 8.04 -17.96 17.95
N SER A 4 7.10 -18.71 18.52
CA SER A 4 5.93 -19.21 17.78
C SER A 4 5.05 -18.07 17.24
N ILE A 5 4.95 -16.97 17.98
CA ILE A 5 4.14 -15.80 17.62
C ILE A 5 4.64 -15.20 16.29
N ASP A 6 5.94 -15.00 16.14
CA ASP A 6 6.54 -14.44 14.92
C ASP A 6 6.27 -15.33 13.70
N ILE A 7 6.32 -16.66 13.87
CA ILE A 7 6.03 -17.61 12.80
C ILE A 7 4.56 -17.49 12.37
N ASP A 8 3.65 -17.42 13.33
CA ASP A 8 2.23 -17.31 13.03
C ASP A 8 1.89 -15.95 12.43
N THR A 9 2.46 -14.84 12.93
CA THR A 9 2.30 -13.51 12.32
C THR A 9 2.81 -13.51 10.88
N GLN A 10 3.99 -14.09 10.60
CA GLN A 10 4.52 -14.20 9.24
C GLN A 10 3.56 -14.95 8.29
N ARG A 11 2.93 -16.04 8.76
CA ARG A 11 1.95 -16.80 7.97
C ARG A 11 0.73 -15.96 7.60
N HIS A 12 0.18 -15.21 8.57
CA HIS A 12 -0.98 -14.34 8.34
C HIS A 12 -0.62 -13.20 7.38
N VAL A 13 0.51 -12.51 7.59
CA VAL A 13 0.99 -11.45 6.70
C VAL A 13 1.20 -11.99 5.28
N TYR A 14 1.84 -13.15 5.15
CA TYR A 14 2.03 -13.80 3.85
C TYR A 14 0.71 -14.05 3.13
N TRP A 15 -0.28 -14.61 3.82
CA TRP A 15 -1.59 -14.87 3.24
C TRP A 15 -2.32 -13.57 2.85
N LEU A 16 -2.30 -12.54 3.70
CA LEU A 16 -2.95 -11.26 3.42
C LEU A 16 -2.38 -10.57 2.18
N ILE A 17 -1.05 -10.52 2.06
CA ILE A 17 -0.37 -9.88 0.92
C ILE A 17 -0.61 -10.68 -0.36
N LYS A 18 -0.49 -12.01 -0.32
CA LYS A 18 -0.72 -12.86 -1.50
C LYS A 18 -2.15 -12.80 -2.03
N ASN A 19 -3.12 -12.47 -1.19
CA ASN A 19 -4.52 -12.36 -1.59
C ASN A 19 -4.96 -10.92 -1.92
N ALA A 20 -4.05 -9.93 -1.88
CA ALA A 20 -4.37 -8.53 -2.16
C ALA A 20 -5.11 -8.34 -3.50
N SER A 21 -4.72 -9.07 -4.54
CA SER A 21 -5.36 -9.00 -5.87
C SER A 21 -6.81 -9.47 -5.89
N HIS A 22 -7.31 -10.10 -4.83
CA HIS A 22 -8.69 -10.58 -4.71
C HIS A 22 -9.54 -9.73 -3.76
N VAL A 23 -8.93 -8.78 -3.04
CA VAL A 23 -9.60 -7.94 -2.03
C VAL A 23 -10.76 -7.15 -2.65
N HIS A 24 -10.61 -6.66 -3.88
CA HIS A 24 -11.67 -5.99 -4.64
C HIS A 24 -12.93 -6.84 -4.88
N LYS A 25 -12.91 -8.15 -4.62
CA LYS A 25 -14.07 -9.05 -4.72
C LYS A 25 -14.78 -9.27 -3.39
N TRP A 26 -14.17 -8.85 -2.29
CA TRP A 26 -14.71 -9.05 -0.94
C TRP A 26 -15.75 -7.99 -0.62
N SER A 27 -16.52 -8.23 0.44
CA SER A 27 -17.46 -7.24 0.97
C SER A 27 -16.72 -6.00 1.44
N TRP A 28 -17.41 -4.85 1.48
CA TRP A 28 -16.80 -3.60 1.96
C TRP A 28 -16.20 -3.72 3.37
N GLU A 29 -16.88 -4.42 4.28
CA GLU A 29 -16.40 -4.64 5.64
C GLU A 29 -15.14 -5.51 5.68
N ASP A 30 -15.09 -6.57 4.86
CA ASP A 30 -13.92 -7.43 4.76
C ASP A 30 -12.71 -6.70 4.16
N ARG A 31 -12.93 -5.77 3.21
CA ARG A 31 -11.85 -4.94 2.66
C ARG A 31 -11.24 -4.04 3.72
N LYS A 32 -12.09 -3.35 4.50
CA LYS A 32 -11.61 -2.53 5.63
C LYS A 32 -10.85 -3.37 6.66
N THR A 33 -11.40 -4.52 7.02
CA THR A 33 -10.75 -5.48 7.93
C THR A 33 -9.39 -5.91 7.39
N TRP A 34 -9.31 -6.22 6.10
CA TRP A 34 -8.04 -6.55 5.44
C TRP A 34 -7.00 -5.43 5.58
N LEU A 35 -7.39 -4.17 5.34
CA LEU A 35 -6.50 -3.01 5.47
C LEU A 35 -5.94 -2.89 6.88
N GLU A 36 -6.81 -3.00 7.88
CA GLU A 36 -6.44 -2.95 9.29
C GLU A 36 -5.51 -4.10 9.68
N CYS A 37 -5.82 -5.33 9.25
CA CYS A 37 -5.00 -6.50 9.49
C CYS A 37 -3.63 -6.40 8.82
N VAL A 38 -3.55 -5.95 7.57
CA VAL A 38 -2.28 -5.74 6.86
C VAL A 38 -1.43 -4.72 7.59
N ASN A 39 -2.02 -3.57 7.97
CA ASN A 39 -1.30 -2.54 8.71
C ASN A 39 -0.76 -3.06 10.05
N CYS A 40 -1.62 -3.68 10.85
CA CYS A 40 -1.30 -4.11 12.21
C CYS A 40 -0.28 -5.26 12.21
N LEU A 41 -0.54 -6.33 11.45
CA LEU A 41 0.29 -7.53 11.48
C LEU A 41 1.66 -7.31 10.81
N THR A 42 1.71 -6.48 9.76
CA THR A 42 3.00 -6.08 9.18
C THR A 42 3.81 -5.27 10.18
N GLY A 43 3.18 -4.30 10.86
CA GLY A 43 3.83 -3.50 11.91
C GLY A 43 4.39 -4.36 13.06
N CYS A 44 3.77 -5.49 13.36
CA CYS A 44 4.24 -6.43 14.36
C CYS A 44 5.49 -7.23 13.95
N LEU A 45 5.97 -7.18 12.71
CA LEU A 45 7.20 -7.86 12.29
C LEU A 45 8.42 -6.93 12.37
N THR A 46 9.62 -7.50 12.36
CA THR A 46 10.84 -6.76 12.03
C THR A 46 11.11 -6.84 10.53
N PRO A 47 11.85 -5.91 9.92
CA PRO A 47 12.24 -6.02 8.52
C PRO A 47 12.97 -7.33 8.20
N SER A 48 13.83 -7.83 9.10
CA SER A 48 14.49 -9.15 9.00
C SER A 48 13.51 -10.31 8.92
N LEU A 49 12.41 -10.27 9.67
CA LEU A 49 11.37 -11.29 9.61
C LEU A 49 10.54 -11.15 8.32
N PHE A 50 10.15 -9.94 7.95
CA PHE A 50 9.38 -9.70 6.73
C PHE A 50 10.14 -10.13 5.46
N ASN A 51 11.42 -9.77 5.36
CA ASN A 51 12.28 -10.10 4.21
C ASN A 51 12.45 -11.62 3.98
N GLN A 52 12.15 -12.47 4.96
CA GLN A 52 12.20 -13.91 4.76
C GLN A 52 10.98 -14.48 4.05
N ILE A 53 9.83 -13.84 4.19
CA ILE A 53 8.58 -14.24 3.52
C ILE A 53 8.38 -13.47 2.21
N PHE A 54 8.90 -12.25 2.12
CA PHE A 54 8.92 -11.43 0.91
C PHE A 54 10.32 -10.86 0.70
N PRO A 55 11.25 -11.61 0.09
CA PRO A 55 12.59 -11.10 -0.16
C PRO A 55 12.57 -9.84 -1.03
N ILE A 56 13.39 -8.84 -0.68
CA ILE A 56 13.59 -7.65 -1.51
C ILE A 56 14.09 -8.10 -2.90
N LYS A 57 13.41 -7.64 -3.94
CA LYS A 57 13.79 -7.94 -5.32
C LYS A 57 15.09 -7.22 -5.68
N LYS A 58 16.00 -7.94 -6.34
CA LYS A 58 17.35 -7.46 -6.68
C LYS A 58 17.38 -6.72 -8.02
N ASP A 59 16.53 -5.71 -8.14
CA ASP A 59 16.63 -4.72 -9.22
C ASP A 59 17.44 -3.53 -8.71
N TYR A 60 18.19 -2.88 -9.59
CA TYR A 60 19.16 -1.83 -9.23
C TYR A 60 19.07 -0.58 -10.10
N ASN A 61 18.06 -0.50 -10.96
CA ASN A 61 17.88 0.60 -11.91
C ASN A 61 16.73 1.54 -11.49
N GLY A 62 16.33 1.53 -10.22
CA GLY A 62 15.21 2.31 -9.72
C GLY A 62 15.43 3.81 -9.89
N GLN A 63 16.63 4.27 -9.52
CA GLN A 63 17.03 5.68 -9.67
C GLN A 63 16.90 6.19 -11.12
N LYS A 64 17.16 5.34 -12.12
CA LYS A 64 17.04 5.72 -13.54
C LYS A 64 15.58 6.01 -13.93
N TRP A 65 14.63 5.33 -13.31
CA TRP A 65 13.21 5.37 -13.67
C TRP A 65 12.33 6.08 -12.62
N GLY A 66 12.92 6.59 -11.55
CA GLY A 66 12.19 7.19 -10.44
C GLY A 66 11.31 6.19 -9.68
N ILE A 67 11.69 4.91 -9.68
CA ILE A 67 10.98 3.84 -8.97
C ILE A 67 11.85 3.28 -7.84
N LYS A 68 11.20 2.65 -6.88
CA LYS A 68 11.89 1.90 -5.82
C LYS A 68 12.69 0.74 -6.41
N ASP A 69 13.77 0.37 -5.75
CA ASP A 69 14.59 -0.77 -6.07
C ASP A 69 15.18 -1.42 -4.81
N TYR A 70 16.14 -2.32 -5.00
CA TYR A 70 16.81 -2.99 -3.89
C TYR A 70 17.47 -2.00 -2.91
N PHE A 71 18.19 -1.00 -3.44
CA PHE A 71 18.94 -0.06 -2.61
C PHE A 71 18.01 0.93 -1.94
N SER A 72 16.97 1.42 -2.61
CA SER A 72 16.01 2.32 -1.98
C SER A 72 15.34 1.66 -0.76
N THR A 73 14.92 0.40 -0.90
CA THR A 73 14.29 -0.36 0.19
C THR A 73 15.27 -0.60 1.33
N LYS A 74 16.49 -1.00 1.00
CA LYS A 74 17.53 -1.28 1.99
C LYS A 74 17.90 -0.01 2.78
N ASN A 75 18.11 1.11 2.10
CA ASN A 75 18.46 2.37 2.74
C ASN A 75 17.32 2.85 3.64
N TYR A 76 16.07 2.81 3.17
CA TYR A 76 14.90 3.12 4.00
C TYR A 76 14.87 2.29 5.30
N ILE A 77 15.09 0.97 5.20
CA ILE A 77 15.13 0.10 6.38
C ILE A 77 16.29 0.48 7.31
N GLU A 78 17.48 0.74 6.77
CA GLU A 78 18.67 1.03 7.57
C GLU A 78 18.63 2.41 8.25
N GLU A 79 18.02 3.41 7.59
CA GLU A 79 17.99 4.80 8.04
C GLU A 79 16.80 5.08 8.97
N GLU A 80 15.63 4.49 8.72
CA GLU A 80 14.39 4.87 9.41
C GLU A 80 13.91 3.87 10.48
N ILE A 81 14.29 2.59 10.38
CA ILE A 81 13.72 1.51 11.22
C ILE A 81 14.79 0.71 11.96
N GLY A 82 15.75 0.16 11.23
CA GLY A 82 16.65 -0.91 11.69
C GLY A 82 16.11 -2.31 11.39
N TRP A 83 17.00 -3.22 10.97
CA TRP A 83 16.61 -4.56 10.48
C TRP A 83 15.93 -5.45 11.53
N ASP A 84 16.31 -5.30 12.80
CA ASP A 84 15.86 -6.17 13.90
C ASP A 84 14.93 -5.46 14.90
N GLU A 85 14.53 -4.23 14.59
CA GLU A 85 13.50 -3.49 15.32
C GLU A 85 12.11 -3.80 14.77
N ARG A 86 11.06 -3.73 15.61
CA ARG A 86 9.68 -3.91 15.16
C ARG A 86 9.28 -2.69 14.32
N ILE A 87 8.65 -2.94 13.17
CA ILE A 87 8.25 -1.88 12.22
C ILE A 87 7.36 -0.82 12.92
N ASN A 88 6.41 -1.26 13.74
CA ASN A 88 5.49 -0.39 14.47
C ASN A 88 6.12 0.49 15.56
N ASN A 89 7.40 0.31 15.88
CA ASN A 89 8.11 1.24 16.76
C ASN A 89 8.49 2.55 16.04
N HIS A 90 8.56 2.52 14.71
CA HIS A 90 9.10 3.61 13.89
C HIS A 90 8.08 4.15 12.87
N THR A 91 7.29 3.26 12.26
CA THR A 91 6.39 3.58 11.15
C THR A 91 5.15 2.66 11.17
N SER A 92 4.14 2.98 10.38
CA SER A 92 3.00 2.08 10.20
C SER A 92 3.36 0.89 9.30
N GLY A 93 2.64 -0.23 9.44
CA GLY A 93 2.84 -1.38 8.56
C GLY A 93 2.55 -1.03 7.10
N LEU A 94 1.57 -0.16 6.83
CA LEU A 94 1.26 0.29 5.47
C LEU A 94 2.36 1.14 4.85
N GLU A 95 2.90 2.10 5.59
CA GLU A 95 4.02 2.94 5.13
C GLU A 95 5.25 2.08 4.83
N PHE A 96 5.56 1.09 5.68
CA PHE A 96 6.60 0.10 5.37
C PHE A 96 6.36 -0.63 4.04
N LEU A 97 5.13 -1.08 3.74
CA LEU A 97 4.82 -1.71 2.45
C LEU A 97 4.95 -0.75 1.27
N PHE A 98 4.64 0.54 1.47
CA PHE A 98 4.76 1.55 0.43
C PHE A 98 6.21 1.76 -0.01
N ASP A 99 7.18 1.53 0.87
CA ASP A 99 8.61 1.69 0.59
C ASP A 99 9.36 0.36 0.32
N TYR A 100 8.65 -0.77 0.31
CA TYR A 100 9.25 -2.10 0.15
C TYR A 100 9.23 -2.63 -1.29
N TRP A 101 10.40 -2.93 -1.87
CA TRP A 101 10.52 -3.44 -3.23
C TRP A 101 10.37 -4.97 -3.35
N ASN A 102 9.13 -5.41 -3.50
CA ASN A 102 8.77 -6.78 -3.88
C ASN A 102 7.44 -6.72 -4.67
N ASP A 103 7.28 -7.53 -5.73
CA ASP A 103 6.12 -7.43 -6.63
C ASP A 103 4.78 -7.64 -5.89
N ASP A 104 4.66 -8.67 -5.06
CA ASP A 104 3.42 -8.94 -4.29
C ASP A 104 3.13 -7.81 -3.28
N VAL A 105 4.19 -7.30 -2.64
CA VAL A 105 4.09 -6.21 -1.66
C VAL A 105 3.67 -4.91 -2.35
N CYS A 106 4.23 -4.62 -3.53
CA CYS A 106 3.84 -3.47 -4.34
C CYS A 106 2.36 -3.55 -4.74
N TYR A 107 1.85 -4.71 -5.13
CA TYR A 107 0.41 -4.89 -5.40
C TYR A 107 -0.43 -4.64 -4.14
N ALA A 108 -0.05 -5.20 -2.99
CA ALA A 108 -0.77 -4.97 -1.73
C ALA A 108 -0.75 -3.50 -1.29
N ALA A 109 0.38 -2.82 -1.46
CA ALA A 109 0.53 -1.39 -1.21
C ALA A 109 -0.44 -0.57 -2.08
N VAL A 110 -0.51 -0.86 -3.38
CA VAL A 110 -1.40 -0.17 -4.31
C VAL A 110 -2.87 -0.44 -3.97
N GLU A 111 -3.26 -1.69 -3.68
CA GLU A 111 -4.62 -2.02 -3.25
C GLU A 111 -5.00 -1.28 -1.96
N ALA A 112 -4.08 -1.21 -0.99
CA ALA A 112 -4.28 -0.44 0.24
C ALA A 112 -4.49 1.06 -0.05
N MET A 113 -3.70 1.66 -0.94
CA MET A 113 -3.88 3.07 -1.36
C MET A 113 -5.25 3.31 -2.01
N HIS A 114 -5.68 2.42 -2.91
CA HIS A 114 -7.01 2.48 -3.51
C HIS A 114 -8.11 2.43 -2.46
N LEU A 115 -8.00 1.50 -1.51
CA LEU A 115 -8.99 1.35 -0.46
C LEU A 115 -9.03 2.56 0.48
N ILE A 116 -7.89 3.12 0.87
CA ILE A 116 -7.81 4.36 1.65
C ILE A 116 -8.49 5.51 0.90
N SER A 117 -8.26 5.65 -0.41
CA SER A 117 -8.93 6.65 -1.23
C SER A 117 -10.44 6.42 -1.30
N ASN A 118 -10.89 5.16 -1.43
CA ASN A 118 -12.31 4.82 -1.44
C ASN A 118 -12.98 5.14 -0.10
N ILE A 119 -12.31 4.87 1.02
CA ILE A 119 -12.78 5.26 2.37
C ILE A 119 -12.95 6.78 2.43
N HIS A 120 -11.95 7.54 1.99
CA HIS A 120 -12.01 9.01 1.96
C HIS A 120 -13.16 9.53 1.09
N GLN A 121 -13.33 8.96 -0.10
CA GLN A 121 -14.39 9.34 -1.04
C GLN A 121 -15.79 9.01 -0.51
N ARG A 122 -15.97 7.89 0.19
CA ARG A 122 -17.25 7.57 0.85
C ARG A 122 -17.59 8.55 1.97
N GLN A 123 -16.58 9.02 2.71
CA GLN A 123 -16.77 9.96 3.83
C GLN A 123 -17.01 11.40 3.37
N THR A 124 -16.30 11.85 2.34
CA THR A 124 -16.26 13.26 1.94
C THR A 124 -16.95 13.56 0.60
N GLY A 125 -17.12 12.54 -0.24
CA GLY A 125 -17.51 12.69 -1.64
C GLY A 125 -16.37 13.00 -2.61
N GLU A 126 -15.15 13.21 -2.11
CA GLU A 126 -13.94 13.55 -2.87
C GLU A 126 -12.90 12.43 -2.74
N SER A 127 -12.30 11.97 -3.85
CA SER A 127 -11.18 11.02 -3.80
C SER A 127 -9.87 11.69 -3.37
N LEU A 128 -8.88 10.91 -2.90
CA LEU A 128 -7.59 11.51 -2.51
C LEU A 128 -6.86 12.18 -3.68
N MET A 129 -7.04 11.66 -4.91
CA MET A 129 -6.48 12.27 -6.11
C MET A 129 -7.18 13.59 -6.47
N GLU A 130 -8.50 13.66 -6.35
CA GLU A 130 -9.27 14.90 -6.52
C GLU A 130 -8.83 15.96 -5.51
N LYS A 131 -8.72 15.57 -4.24
CA LYS A 131 -8.24 16.44 -3.17
C LYS A 131 -6.83 16.98 -3.49
N PHE A 132 -5.91 16.09 -3.86
CA PHE A 132 -4.54 16.47 -4.24
C PHE A 132 -4.53 17.46 -5.42
N ALA A 133 -5.31 17.18 -6.46
CA ALA A 133 -5.39 18.03 -7.64
C ALA A 133 -5.92 19.42 -7.27
N ARG A 134 -7.00 19.50 -6.49
CA ARG A 134 -7.57 20.75 -5.99
C ARG A 134 -6.57 21.54 -5.13
N ASP A 135 -5.91 20.88 -4.19
CA ASP A 135 -4.94 21.52 -3.28
C ASP A 135 -3.70 22.07 -4.01
N ASN A 136 -3.36 21.51 -5.17
CA ASN A 136 -2.21 21.92 -6.00
C ASN A 136 -2.61 22.73 -7.25
N GLY A 137 -3.88 23.11 -7.41
CA GLY A 137 -4.35 23.87 -8.58
C GLY A 137 -4.27 23.11 -9.91
N ILE A 138 -4.35 21.78 -9.88
CA ILE A 138 -4.31 20.90 -11.05
C ILE A 138 -5.74 20.66 -11.55
N GLN A 139 -6.03 21.06 -12.79
CA GLN A 139 -7.31 20.76 -13.44
C GLN A 139 -7.32 19.30 -13.92
N LEU A 140 -8.32 18.53 -13.48
CA LEU A 140 -8.55 17.17 -13.95
C LEU A 140 -9.41 17.17 -15.22
N TYR A 141 -9.22 16.18 -16.08
CA TYR A 141 -9.94 15.99 -17.33
C TYR A 141 -10.38 14.53 -17.48
N VAL A 142 -11.51 14.30 -18.15
CA VAL A 142 -11.95 12.99 -18.62
C VAL A 142 -11.65 12.91 -20.11
N ILE A 143 -11.19 11.75 -20.56
CA ILE A 143 -10.97 11.45 -21.98
C ILE A 143 -12.04 10.44 -22.39
N ASP A 144 -12.83 10.77 -23.42
CA ASP A 144 -13.81 9.85 -23.99
C ASP A 144 -13.17 8.81 -24.91
N GLN A 145 -13.97 7.90 -25.48
CA GLN A 145 -13.47 6.85 -26.38
C GLN A 145 -12.90 7.40 -27.70
N ASP A 146 -13.32 8.60 -28.09
CA ASP A 146 -12.90 9.27 -29.33
C ASP A 146 -11.68 10.17 -29.11
N GLY A 147 -11.20 10.30 -27.87
CA GLY A 147 -10.05 11.10 -27.48
C GLY A 147 -10.37 12.57 -27.16
N ASN A 148 -11.64 12.95 -27.09
CA ASN A 148 -12.02 14.30 -26.67
C ASN A 148 -11.81 14.46 -25.17
N THR A 149 -11.44 15.67 -24.76
CA THR A 149 -11.19 16.02 -23.35
C THR A 149 -12.29 16.96 -22.84
N GLU A 150 -12.85 16.62 -21.69
CA GLU A 150 -13.77 17.51 -20.97
C GLU A 150 -13.28 17.72 -19.53
N PRO A 151 -13.46 18.92 -18.94
CA PRO A 151 -13.12 19.16 -17.54
C PRO A 151 -13.84 18.16 -16.62
N TYR A 152 -13.07 17.48 -15.77
CA TYR A 152 -13.63 16.60 -14.76
C TYR A 152 -14.30 17.43 -13.69
N ASN A 153 -15.61 17.23 -13.50
CA ASN A 153 -16.37 17.80 -12.40
C ASN A 153 -16.51 16.76 -11.28
N PRO A 154 -15.88 16.96 -10.11
CA PRO A 154 -15.97 16.02 -9.00
C PRO A 154 -17.40 15.97 -8.48
N ASN A 155 -18.04 14.79 -8.55
CA ASN A 155 -19.25 14.43 -7.78
C ASN A 155 -19.67 12.97 -8.02
N SER A 156 -18.84 12.02 -7.59
CA SER A 156 -19.19 10.60 -7.58
C SER A 156 -18.98 10.02 -6.18
N LYS A 157 -19.96 10.21 -5.29
CA LYS A 157 -20.00 9.47 -4.02
C LYS A 157 -20.03 7.98 -4.34
N LEU A 158 -19.07 7.21 -3.82
CA LEU A 158 -19.10 5.76 -3.93
C LEU A 158 -20.26 5.19 -3.09
N THR A 159 -21.11 4.38 -3.73
CA THR A 159 -22.21 3.67 -3.07
C THR A 159 -21.72 2.36 -2.42
N GLU A 160 -22.42 1.87 -1.41
CA GLU A 160 -22.16 0.57 -0.77
C GLU A 160 -22.55 -0.57 -1.72
N GLU A 161 -21.69 -0.87 -2.69
CA GLU A 161 -21.67 -2.16 -3.41
C GLU A 161 -20.36 -2.89 -3.10
#